data_AF-C6KI92-F1
#
_entry.id   AF-C6KI92-F1
#
_cell.length_a   1.000
_cell.length_b   1.000
_cell.length_c   1.000
_cell.angle_alpha   90.00
_cell.angle_beta   90.00
_cell.angle_gamma   90.00
#
_symmetry.space_group_name_H-M   'P 1'
#
loop_
_entity.id
_entity.type
_entity.pdbx_description
1 polymer ?
#
loop_
_entity_poly.entity_id
_entity_poly.type
_entity_poly.pdbx_seq_one_letter_code
_entity_poly.pdbx_strand_id
1 'polypeptide(L)'
;PWGYWYVSFFQQVASIGNNIAIQIAAGSSLKAVYKHYHTTDDGAMTLQQFIILFGAFELLLSQLPDIHSLRWVNAACTASTIGFAGTAIGVTIYDGHRIDRKEVDYSLQGSAASKIFRAFNALGTIAFSFGDAMLPEIQSSVREPVRMNMYKGVSTAYSIIVMSYWTLAFSGYWAFGTGVQPYILSSLTFPRWTIVMANLFAVIQITGCFQ
;
A
#
# COMPACT_ATOMS: atom_id res chain seq x y z
N PRO A 1 -28.90 5.23 18.61
CA PRO A 1 -29.50 4.31 17.60
C PRO A 1 -29.08 4.65 16.15
N TRP A 2 -29.31 5.88 15.67
CA TRP A 2 -28.97 6.28 14.29
C TRP A 2 -27.47 6.39 14.02
N GLY A 3 -26.69 6.89 14.98
CA GLY A 3 -25.23 7.02 14.83
C GLY A 3 -24.52 5.69 14.52
N TYR A 4 -25.00 4.58 15.08
CA TYR A 4 -24.45 3.25 14.79
C TYR A 4 -24.61 2.87 13.30
N TRP A 5 -25.79 3.11 12.72
CA TRP A 5 -26.06 2.82 11.31
C TRP A 5 -25.25 3.71 10.38
N TYR A 6 -25.10 5.00 10.71
CA TYR A 6 -24.24 5.89 9.93
C TYR A 6 -22.77 5.47 9.97
N VAL A 7 -22.22 5.20 11.16
CA VAL A 7 -20.82 4.78 11.32
C VAL A 7 -20.57 3.44 10.63
N SER A 8 -21.46 2.46 10.81
CA SER A 8 -21.34 1.15 10.18
C SER A 8 -21.38 1.23 8.65
N PHE A 9 -22.24 2.09 8.08
CA PHE A 9 -22.28 2.30 6.64
C PHE A 9 -20.96 2.86 6.11
N PHE A 10 -20.44 3.93 6.70
CA PHE A 10 -19.17 4.53 6.26
C PHE A 10 -17.98 3.58 6.48
N GLN A 11 -17.97 2.81 7.56
CA GLN A 11 -16.93 1.81 7.83
C GLN A 11 -16.95 0.68 6.80
N GLN A 12 -18.13 0.20 6.40
CA GLN A 12 -18.26 -0.81 5.33
C GLN A 12 -17.77 -0.26 3.99
N VAL A 13 -18.15 0.97 3.64
CA VAL A 13 -17.66 1.62 2.40
C VAL A 13 -16.13 1.74 2.41
N ALA A 14 -15.54 2.17 3.53
CA ALA A 14 -14.09 2.25 3.67
C ALA A 14 -13.42 0.86 3.57
N SER A 15 -13.97 -0.16 4.21
CA SER A 15 -13.47 -1.54 4.16
C SER A 15 -13.52 -2.13 2.75
N ILE A 16 -14.63 -1.95 2.02
CA ILE A 16 -14.74 -2.38 0.62
C ILE A 16 -13.71 -1.65 -0.24
N GLY A 17 -13.56 -0.33 -0.05
CA GLY A 17 -12.55 0.46 -0.75
C GLY A 17 -11.12 -0.05 -0.50
N ASN A 18 -10.81 -0.43 0.75
CA ASN A 18 -9.52 -1.01 1.12
C ASN A 18 -9.28 -2.33 0.44
N ASN A 19 -10.25 -3.24 0.46
CA ASN A 19 -10.14 -4.54 -0.19
C ASN A 19 -9.91 -4.42 -1.70
N ILE A 20 -10.58 -3.47 -2.36
CA ILE A 20 -10.36 -3.20 -3.78
C ILE A 20 -8.94 -2.65 -4.02
N ALA A 21 -8.49 -1.70 -3.21
CA ALA A 21 -7.18 -1.07 -3.36
C ALA A 21 -6.03 -2.07 -3.19
N ILE A 22 -6.11 -2.94 -2.16
CA ILE A 22 -5.08 -3.96 -1.91
C ILE A 22 -5.06 -5.03 -2.99
N GLN A 23 -6.21 -5.44 -3.55
CA GLN A 23 -6.24 -6.37 -4.69
C GLN A 23 -5.60 -5.76 -5.95
N ILE A 24 -5.86 -4.48 -6.23
CA ILE A 24 -5.22 -3.77 -7.35
C ILE A 24 -3.71 -3.67 -7.13
N ALA A 25 -3.26 -3.36 -5.91
CA ALA A 25 -1.85 -3.25 -5.57
C ALA A 25 -1.12 -4.60 -5.72
N ALA A 26 -1.71 -5.70 -5.21
CA ALA A 26 -1.16 -7.04 -5.35
C ALA A 26 -1.15 -7.52 -6.80
N GLY A 27 -2.23 -7.31 -7.56
CA GLY A 27 -2.28 -7.63 -8.98
C GLY A 27 -1.26 -6.85 -9.80
N SER A 28 -1.06 -5.56 -9.48
CA SER A 28 -0.02 -4.72 -10.10
C SER A 28 1.38 -5.24 -9.76
N SER A 29 1.58 -5.68 -8.53
CA SER A 29 2.85 -6.24 -8.05
C SER A 29 3.19 -7.56 -8.76
N LEU A 30 2.22 -8.48 -8.83
CA LEU A 30 2.37 -9.75 -9.55
C LEU A 30 2.67 -9.53 -11.03
N LYS A 31 1.96 -8.60 -11.67
CA LYS A 31 2.22 -8.24 -13.06
C LYS A 31 3.64 -7.69 -13.26
N ALA A 32 4.12 -6.86 -12.34
CA ALA A 32 5.48 -6.32 -12.40
C ALA A 32 6.54 -7.43 -12.28
N VAL A 33 6.32 -8.40 -11.38
CA VAL A 33 7.19 -9.58 -11.26
C VAL A 33 7.13 -10.44 -12.53
N TYR A 34 5.94 -10.69 -13.06
CA TYR A 34 5.78 -11.48 -14.29
C TYR A 34 6.52 -10.87 -15.48
N LYS A 35 6.37 -9.55 -15.69
CA LYS A 35 7.05 -8.79 -16.74
C LYS A 35 8.59 -8.84 -16.61
N HIS A 36 9.11 -9.02 -15.41
CA HIS A 36 10.54 -9.17 -15.21
C HIS A 36 11.10 -10.46 -15.79
N TYR A 37 10.36 -11.57 -15.66
CA TYR A 37 10.81 -12.90 -16.10
C TYR A 37 10.37 -13.24 -17.53
N HIS A 38 9.26 -12.66 -18.02
CA HIS A 38 8.77 -12.86 -19.38
C HIS A 38 8.94 -11.56 -20.17
N THR A 39 10.03 -11.48 -20.95
CA THR A 39 10.40 -10.29 -21.76
C THR A 39 9.80 -10.32 -23.17
N THR A 40 9.27 -11.46 -23.61
CA THR A 40 8.76 -11.63 -24.99
C THR A 40 7.27 -11.30 -25.07
N ASP A 41 6.89 -10.50 -26.06
CA ASP A 41 5.53 -10.04 -26.41
C ASP A 41 4.49 -11.14 -26.71
N ASP A 42 4.74 -12.40 -26.34
CA ASP A 42 3.80 -13.50 -26.52
C ASP A 42 2.85 -13.60 -25.32
N GLY A 43 1.72 -12.88 -25.44
CA GLY A 43 0.58 -13.01 -24.54
C GLY A 43 0.65 -12.13 -23.30
N ALA A 44 0.75 -10.80 -23.48
CA ALA A 44 0.71 -9.83 -22.40
C ALA A 44 -0.58 -9.97 -21.56
N MET A 45 -0.50 -10.72 -20.46
CA MET A 45 -1.62 -10.86 -19.54
C MET A 45 -2.03 -9.49 -18.98
N THR A 46 -3.34 -9.23 -19.01
CA THR A 46 -3.89 -7.95 -18.58
C THR A 46 -3.79 -7.82 -17.06
N LEU A 47 -3.78 -6.58 -16.54
CA LEU A 47 -3.78 -6.36 -15.08
C LEU A 47 -4.99 -7.04 -14.41
N GLN A 48 -6.13 -7.05 -15.11
CA GLN A 48 -7.36 -7.69 -14.65
C GLN A 48 -7.17 -9.19 -14.41
N GLN A 49 -6.41 -9.89 -15.28
CA GLN A 49 -6.12 -11.32 -15.09
C GLN A 49 -5.29 -11.57 -13.84
N PHE A 50 -4.29 -10.73 -13.55
CA PHE A 50 -3.51 -10.84 -12.30
C PHE A 50 -4.34 -10.53 -11.06
N ILE A 51 -5.25 -9.55 -11.13
CA ILE A 51 -6.17 -9.25 -10.01
C ILE A 51 -7.11 -10.45 -9.77
N ILE A 52 -7.70 -11.03 -10.82
CA ILE A 52 -8.58 -12.20 -10.71
C ILE A 52 -7.81 -13.41 -10.16
N LEU A 53 -6.59 -13.65 -10.64
CA LEU A 53 -5.75 -14.75 -10.18
C LEU A 53 -5.40 -14.59 -8.70
N PHE A 54 -5.04 -13.38 -8.27
CA PHE A 54 -4.76 -13.09 -6.87
C PHE A 54 -6.01 -13.23 -6.00
N GLY A 55 -7.16 -12.72 -6.45
CA GLY A 55 -8.43 -12.90 -5.74
C GLY A 55 -8.86 -14.36 -5.63
N ALA A 56 -8.65 -15.18 -6.66
CA ALA A 56 -8.90 -16.62 -6.60
C ALA A 56 -7.97 -17.32 -5.60
N PHE A 57 -6.69 -16.92 -5.56
CA PHE A 57 -5.74 -17.40 -4.57
C PHE A 57 -6.15 -17.02 -3.14
N GLU A 58 -6.60 -15.78 -2.91
CA GLU A 58 -7.13 -15.33 -1.61
C GLU A 58 -8.38 -16.12 -1.21
N LEU A 59 -9.31 -16.36 -2.14
CA LEU A 59 -10.49 -17.17 -1.90
C LEU A 59 -10.09 -18.58 -1.44
N LEU A 60 -9.13 -19.23 -2.10
CA LEU A 60 -8.61 -20.54 -1.68
C LEU A 60 -7.99 -20.48 -0.29
N LEU A 61 -7.17 -19.45 0.00
CA LEU A 61 -6.55 -19.28 1.31
C LEU A 61 -7.58 -19.04 2.42
N SER A 62 -8.65 -18.30 2.15
CA SER A 62 -9.75 -18.07 3.11
C SER A 62 -10.50 -19.35 3.50
N GLN A 63 -10.41 -20.41 2.69
CA GLN A 63 -11.02 -21.69 3.02
C GLN A 63 -10.16 -22.53 3.98
N LEU A 64 -8.89 -22.14 4.22
CA LEU A 64 -8.00 -22.86 5.12
C LEU A 64 -8.27 -22.48 6.59
N PRO A 65 -8.72 -23.40 7.46
CA PRO A 65 -9.19 -23.07 8.80
C PRO A 65 -8.08 -23.01 9.88
N ASP A 66 -6.81 -22.78 9.53
CA ASP A 66 -5.70 -23.03 10.46
C ASP A 66 -5.19 -21.77 11.19
N ILE A 67 -5.91 -21.43 12.25
CA ILE A 67 -5.69 -20.29 13.15
C ILE A 67 -4.50 -20.53 14.12
N HIS A 68 -3.89 -21.72 14.13
CA HIS A 68 -2.78 -22.07 15.05
C HIS A 68 -1.38 -21.65 14.59
N SER A 69 -1.17 -21.36 13.29
CA SER A 69 0.14 -20.94 12.74
C SER A 69 0.25 -19.43 12.43
N LEU A 70 -0.78 -18.64 12.76
CA LEU A 70 -0.87 -17.21 12.39
C LEU A 70 0.27 -16.34 12.94
N ARG A 71 0.94 -16.75 14.03
CA ARG A 71 2.05 -15.97 14.60
C ARG A 71 3.23 -15.86 13.63
N TRP A 72 3.57 -16.94 12.94
CA TRP A 72 4.68 -16.96 11.98
C TRP A 72 4.30 -16.26 10.68
N VAL A 73 3.05 -16.43 10.22
CA VAL A 73 2.53 -15.75 9.04
C VAL A 73 2.48 -14.25 9.28
N ASN A 74 1.91 -13.79 10.40
CA ASN A 74 1.87 -12.39 10.77
C ASN A 74 3.29 -11.81 10.97
N ALA A 75 4.22 -12.57 11.55
CA ALA A 75 5.62 -12.16 11.64
C ALA A 75 6.26 -11.98 10.25
N ALA A 76 6.02 -12.90 9.32
CA ALA A 76 6.50 -12.81 7.95
C ALA A 76 5.88 -11.63 7.18
N CYS A 77 4.59 -11.38 7.39
CA CYS A 77 3.88 -10.24 6.80
C CYS A 77 4.39 -8.92 7.37
N THR A 78 4.59 -8.83 8.69
CA THR A 78 5.18 -7.66 9.34
C THR A 78 6.60 -7.39 8.84
N ALA A 79 7.43 -8.44 8.74
CA ALA A 79 8.77 -8.33 8.17
C ALA A 79 8.74 -7.87 6.70
N SER A 80 7.79 -8.38 5.92
CA SER A 80 7.58 -7.97 4.53
C SER A 80 7.12 -6.52 4.44
N THR A 81 6.26 -6.03 5.34
CA THR A 81 5.86 -4.62 5.39
C THR A 81 7.04 -3.70 5.69
N ILE A 82 7.91 -4.07 6.63
CA ILE A 82 9.13 -3.30 6.95
C ILE A 82 10.09 -3.35 5.75
N GLY A 83 10.27 -4.52 5.15
CA GLY A 83 11.09 -4.72 3.95
C GLY A 83 10.57 -3.90 2.77
N PHE A 84 9.26 -3.89 2.53
CA PHE A 84 8.60 -3.09 1.50
C PHE A 84 8.82 -1.60 1.74
N ALA A 85 8.59 -1.09 2.95
CA ALA A 85 8.80 0.31 3.26
C ALA A 85 10.26 0.73 3.06
N GLY A 86 11.21 -0.04 3.62
CA GLY A 86 12.64 0.24 3.48
C GLY A 86 13.13 0.19 2.04
N THR A 87 12.69 -0.81 1.27
CA THR A 87 13.05 -0.94 -0.15
C THR A 87 12.41 0.12 -1.01
N ALA A 88 11.12 0.45 -0.81
CA ALA A 88 10.44 1.50 -1.54
C ALA A 88 11.14 2.85 -1.34
N ILE A 89 11.44 3.23 -0.09
CA ILE A 89 12.16 4.47 0.21
C ILE A 89 13.58 4.43 -0.38
N GLY A 90 14.34 3.36 -0.11
CA GLY A 90 15.73 3.24 -0.54
C GLY A 90 15.89 3.26 -2.06
N VAL A 91 15.05 2.51 -2.77
CA VAL A 91 15.09 2.47 -4.24
C VAL A 91 14.60 3.78 -4.84
N THR A 92 13.58 4.42 -4.26
CA THR A 92 13.11 5.73 -4.73
C THR A 92 14.23 6.77 -4.67
N ILE A 93 14.97 6.83 -3.56
CA ILE A 93 16.12 7.75 -3.40
C ILE A 93 17.23 7.37 -4.39
N TYR A 94 17.53 6.09 -4.52
CA TYR A 94 18.57 5.59 -5.41
C TYR A 94 18.28 5.91 -6.89
N ASP A 95 17.07 5.60 -7.35
CA ASP A 95 16.64 5.85 -8.74
C ASP A 95 16.59 7.36 -9.01
N GLY A 96 16.08 8.14 -8.06
CA GLY A 96 16.09 9.60 -8.12
C GLY A 96 17.50 10.21 -8.28
N HIS A 97 18.54 9.60 -7.73
CA HIS A 97 19.92 10.04 -7.95
C HIS A 97 20.48 9.71 -9.35
N ARG A 98 19.87 8.75 -10.06
CA ARG A 98 20.33 8.30 -11.38
C ARG A 98 19.59 8.99 -12.53
N ILE A 99 18.38 9.47 -12.29
CA ILE A 99 17.57 10.20 -13.27
C ILE A 99 18.22 11.57 -13.51
N ASP A 100 18.32 11.98 -14.79
CA ASP A 100 18.77 13.33 -15.13
C ASP A 100 17.72 14.33 -14.65
N ARG A 101 18.14 15.27 -13.78
CA ARG A 101 17.27 16.29 -13.19
C ARG A 101 16.62 17.19 -14.22
N LYS A 102 17.21 17.31 -15.41
CA LYS A 102 16.63 18.09 -16.51
C LYS A 102 15.40 17.44 -17.13
N GLU A 103 15.20 16.15 -16.94
CA GLU A 103 14.04 15.41 -17.45
C GLU A 103 12.85 15.41 -16.48
N VAL A 104 13.07 15.81 -15.21
CA VAL A 104 12.03 15.81 -14.18
C VAL A 104 11.27 17.13 -14.18
N ASP A 105 10.01 17.08 -14.60
CA ASP A 105 9.10 18.22 -14.54
C ASP A 105 8.37 18.30 -13.18
N TYR A 106 8.36 19.49 -12.59
CA TYR A 106 7.64 19.81 -11.37
C TYR A 106 6.45 20.76 -11.62
N SER A 107 6.17 21.06 -12.89
CA SER A 107 5.07 21.93 -13.25
C SER A 107 3.72 21.29 -12.94
N LEU A 108 2.80 22.09 -12.41
CA LEU A 108 1.41 21.69 -12.20
C LEU A 108 0.68 21.67 -13.54
N GLN A 109 0.70 20.52 -14.19
CA GLN A 109 0.01 20.27 -15.45
C GLN A 109 -1.52 20.18 -15.28
N GLY A 110 -2.26 20.68 -16.27
CA GLY A 110 -3.72 20.61 -16.35
C GLY A 110 -4.46 21.94 -16.11
N SER A 111 -5.77 21.92 -16.35
CA SER A 111 -6.67 23.06 -16.13
C SER A 111 -6.86 23.36 -14.63
N ALA A 112 -7.36 24.55 -14.29
CA ALA A 112 -7.67 24.93 -12.91
C ALA A 112 -8.59 23.91 -12.21
N ALA A 113 -9.61 23.42 -12.93
CA ALA A 113 -10.51 22.39 -12.42
C ALA A 113 -9.77 21.07 -12.12
N SER A 114 -8.90 20.62 -13.02
CA SER A 114 -8.09 19.40 -12.81
C SER A 114 -7.20 19.52 -11.56
N LYS A 115 -6.57 20.69 -11.35
CA LYS A 115 -5.77 20.94 -10.15
C LYS A 115 -6.58 20.82 -8.86
N ILE A 116 -7.79 21.37 -8.85
CA ILE A 116 -8.71 21.28 -7.70
C ILE A 116 -9.13 19.82 -7.46
N PHE A 117 -9.51 19.09 -8.51
CA PHE A 117 -9.87 17.67 -8.38
C PHE A 117 -8.70 16.81 -7.88
N ARG A 118 -7.47 17.05 -8.35
CA ARG A 118 -6.27 16.37 -7.86
C ARG A 118 -6.00 16.68 -6.39
N ALA A 119 -6.22 17.92 -5.94
CA ALA A 119 -6.11 18.29 -4.53
C ALA A 119 -7.13 17.53 -3.65
N PHE A 120 -8.39 17.47 -4.06
CA PHE A 120 -9.40 16.67 -3.35
C PHE A 120 -9.11 15.18 -3.36
N ASN A 121 -8.60 14.64 -4.47
CA ASN A 121 -8.18 13.23 -4.53
C ASN A 121 -7.02 12.94 -3.58
N ALA A 122 -6.03 13.84 -3.49
CA ALA A 122 -4.93 13.73 -2.55
C ALA A 122 -5.42 13.78 -1.09
N LEU A 123 -6.31 14.72 -0.75
CA LEU A 123 -6.93 14.79 0.58
C LEU A 123 -7.71 13.51 0.92
N GLY A 124 -8.47 12.98 -0.05
CA GLY A 124 -9.19 11.72 0.09
C GLY A 124 -8.25 10.54 0.33
N THR A 125 -7.13 10.47 -0.40
CA THR A 125 -6.11 9.43 -0.23
C THR A 125 -5.45 9.51 1.15
N ILE A 126 -5.14 10.72 1.63
CA ILE A 126 -4.60 10.92 2.99
C ILE A 126 -5.63 10.48 4.04
N ALA A 127 -6.87 10.93 3.93
CA ALA A 127 -7.93 10.57 4.87
C ALA A 127 -8.16 9.04 4.89
N PHE A 128 -8.16 8.40 3.72
CA PHE A 128 -8.28 6.97 3.57
C PHE A 128 -7.12 6.21 4.23
N SER A 129 -5.88 6.70 4.06
CA SER A 129 -4.68 6.05 4.60
C SER A 129 -4.61 6.05 6.13
N PHE A 130 -5.37 6.92 6.81
CA PHE A 130 -5.47 6.98 8.26
C PHE A 130 -6.81 6.44 8.81
N GLY A 131 -7.69 5.96 7.93
CA GLY A 131 -8.97 5.36 8.29
C GLY A 131 -8.80 3.95 8.83
N ASP A 132 -8.46 3.82 10.11
CA ASP A 132 -8.32 2.51 10.77
C ASP A 132 -9.67 2.06 11.37
N ALA A 133 -10.20 0.97 10.81
CA ALA A 133 -11.41 0.32 11.28
C ALA A 133 -11.19 -0.58 12.50
N MET A 134 -9.93 -0.92 12.83
CA MET A 134 -9.54 -1.92 13.82
C MET A 134 -9.22 -1.35 15.22
N LEU A 135 -9.23 -0.03 15.37
CA LEU A 135 -8.97 0.63 16.66
C LEU A 135 -9.88 0.13 17.80
N PRO A 136 -11.19 -0.12 17.61
CA PRO A 136 -12.05 -0.67 18.65
C PRO A 136 -11.70 -2.11 19.07
N GLU A 137 -11.31 -2.99 18.14
CA GLU A 137 -10.87 -4.35 18.50
C GLU A 137 -9.50 -4.35 19.21
N ILE A 138 -8.59 -3.44 18.82
CA ILE A 138 -7.32 -3.27 19.53
C ILE A 138 -7.59 -2.79 20.97
N GLN A 139 -8.51 -1.85 21.15
CA GLN A 139 -8.92 -1.36 22.46
C GLN A 139 -9.41 -2.47 23.40
N SER A 140 -10.21 -3.40 22.89
CA SER A 140 -10.76 -4.50 23.70
C SER A 140 -9.72 -5.55 24.08
N SER A 141 -8.58 -5.59 23.39
CA SER A 141 -7.52 -6.60 23.57
C SER A 141 -6.33 -6.13 24.42
N VAL A 142 -6.16 -4.82 24.64
CA VAL A 142 -5.00 -4.25 25.37
C VAL A 142 -5.12 -4.46 26.88
N ARG A 143 -4.00 -4.84 27.53
CA ARG A 143 -3.94 -5.02 28.99
C ARG A 143 -4.12 -3.69 29.73
N GLU A 144 -4.88 -3.73 30.83
CA GLU A 144 -5.10 -2.57 31.69
C GLU A 144 -3.79 -1.95 32.22
N PRO A 145 -3.71 -0.62 32.36
CA PRO A 145 -4.74 0.39 32.06
C PRO A 145 -4.86 0.69 30.56
N VAL A 146 -6.04 0.39 29.98
CA VAL A 146 -6.29 0.42 28.53
C VAL A 146 -5.99 1.80 27.93
N ARG A 147 -6.47 2.88 28.55
CA ARG A 147 -6.35 4.24 28.01
C ARG A 147 -4.90 4.71 27.83
N MET A 148 -4.05 4.45 28.83
CA MET A 148 -2.66 4.90 28.80
C MET A 148 -1.82 4.05 27.84
N ASN A 149 -2.00 2.73 27.86
CA ASN A 149 -1.26 1.80 27.02
C ASN A 149 -1.65 1.96 25.54
N MET A 150 -2.95 2.11 25.26
CA MET A 150 -3.45 2.35 23.92
C MET A 150 -3.00 3.71 23.38
N TYR A 151 -3.06 4.79 24.16
CA TYR A 151 -2.59 6.10 23.69
C TYR A 151 -1.11 6.08 23.32
N LYS A 152 -0.26 5.46 24.14
CA LYS A 152 1.18 5.31 23.84
C LYS A 152 1.41 4.47 22.59
N GLY A 153 0.70 3.34 22.45
CA GLY A 153 0.83 2.45 21.30
C GLY A 153 0.39 3.12 20.00
N VAL A 154 -0.82 3.68 20.00
CA VAL A 154 -1.39 4.39 18.85
C VAL A 154 -0.56 5.62 18.49
N SER A 155 -0.17 6.44 19.46
CA SER A 155 0.70 7.60 19.20
C SER A 155 2.02 7.18 18.54
N THR A 156 2.67 6.13 19.05
CA THR A 156 3.94 5.65 18.49
C THR A 156 3.75 5.10 17.07
N ALA A 157 2.71 4.29 16.85
CA ALA A 157 2.39 3.74 15.55
C ALA A 157 2.11 4.83 14.51
N TYR A 158 1.23 5.79 14.83
CA TYR A 158 0.91 6.90 13.93
C TYR A 158 2.12 7.80 13.67
N SER A 159 3.01 8.03 14.66
CA SER A 159 4.26 8.75 14.43
C SER A 159 5.15 8.04 13.41
N ILE A 160 5.32 6.72 13.51
CA ILE A 160 6.11 5.92 12.55
C ILE A 160 5.47 5.96 11.15
N ILE A 161 4.14 5.83 11.05
CA ILE A 161 3.40 5.87 9.79
C ILE A 161 3.59 7.23 9.11
N VAL A 162 3.36 8.33 9.84
CA VAL A 162 3.52 9.70 9.30
C VAL A 162 4.96 9.92 8.81
N MET A 163 5.96 9.54 9.59
CA MET A 163 7.37 9.68 9.21
C MET A 163 7.69 8.89 7.93
N SER A 164 7.18 7.66 7.82
CA SER A 164 7.39 6.80 6.66
C SER A 164 6.71 7.37 5.40
N TYR A 165 5.45 7.81 5.52
CA TYR A 165 4.70 8.40 4.41
C TYR A 165 5.31 9.70 3.93
N TRP A 166 5.72 10.58 4.84
CA TRP A 166 6.39 11.83 4.46
C TRP A 166 7.72 11.57 3.77
N THR A 167 8.53 10.64 4.30
CA THR A 167 9.81 10.29 3.67
C THR A 167 9.59 9.80 2.25
N LEU A 168 8.61 8.93 2.03
CA LEU A 168 8.28 8.40 0.71
C LEU A 168 7.66 9.48 -0.21
N ALA A 169 6.79 10.34 0.31
CA ALA A 169 6.17 11.41 -0.47
C ALA A 169 7.20 12.45 -0.94
N PHE A 170 8.09 12.91 -0.04
CA PHE A 170 9.12 13.87 -0.39
C PHE A 170 10.17 13.26 -1.32
N SER A 171 10.67 12.06 -1.04
CA SER A 171 11.65 11.38 -1.90
C SER A 171 11.06 11.01 -3.26
N GLY A 172 9.82 10.54 -3.31
CA GLY A 172 9.13 10.19 -4.55
C GLY A 172 8.84 11.41 -5.43
N TYR A 173 8.34 12.50 -4.84
CA TYR A 173 8.13 13.74 -5.59
C TYR A 173 9.46 14.34 -6.06
N TRP A 174 10.50 14.32 -5.22
CA TRP A 174 11.84 14.76 -5.62
C TRP A 174 12.47 13.86 -6.70
N ALA A 175 12.18 12.55 -6.72
CA ALA A 175 12.73 11.64 -7.70
C ALA A 175 12.03 11.74 -9.06
N PHE A 176 10.69 11.82 -9.07
CA PHE A 176 9.87 11.65 -10.28
C PHE A 176 9.02 12.89 -10.66
N GLY A 177 8.98 13.91 -9.81
CA GLY A 177 8.21 15.13 -10.04
C GLY A 177 6.72 14.86 -10.27
N THR A 178 6.13 15.52 -11.27
CA THR A 178 4.73 15.35 -11.68
C THR A 178 4.45 13.99 -12.33
N GLY A 179 5.50 13.27 -12.77
CA GLY A 179 5.40 11.96 -13.42
C GLY A 179 5.23 10.77 -12.46
N VAL A 180 5.23 11.02 -11.14
CA VAL A 180 5.05 9.96 -10.13
C VAL A 180 3.72 9.24 -10.31
N GLN A 181 3.78 7.90 -10.36
CA GLN A 181 2.59 7.05 -10.44
C GLN A 181 1.95 6.90 -9.06
N PRO A 182 0.61 6.73 -8.96
CA PRO A 182 -0.08 6.48 -7.69
C PRO A 182 0.48 5.28 -6.92
N TYR A 183 0.93 4.26 -7.64
CA TYR A 183 1.70 3.15 -7.09
C TYR A 183 3.19 3.41 -7.33
N ILE A 184 3.92 3.81 -6.28
CA ILE A 184 5.30 4.31 -6.41
C ILE A 184 6.24 3.30 -7.06
N LEU A 185 6.05 1.98 -6.82
CA LEU A 185 6.88 0.93 -7.41
C LEU A 185 6.78 0.89 -8.94
N SER A 186 5.66 1.35 -9.51
CA SER A 186 5.50 1.49 -10.97
C SER A 186 6.29 2.66 -11.55
N SER A 187 6.74 3.60 -10.72
CA SER A 187 7.60 4.72 -11.15
C SER A 187 9.08 4.34 -11.17
N LEU A 188 9.45 3.29 -10.43
CA LEU A 188 10.84 2.84 -10.30
C LEU A 188 11.33 2.16 -11.58
N THR A 189 12.56 2.46 -11.98
CA THR A 189 13.18 1.88 -13.18
C THR A 189 14.45 1.08 -12.87
N PHE A 190 15.26 1.51 -11.90
CA PHE A 190 16.48 0.82 -11.49
C PHE A 190 16.66 0.76 -9.96
N PRO A 191 17.27 -0.32 -9.43
CA PRO A 191 17.68 -1.56 -10.09
C PRO A 191 16.55 -2.61 -10.09
N ARG A 192 16.42 -3.36 -11.20
CA ARG A 192 15.25 -4.23 -11.47
C ARG A 192 14.99 -5.31 -10.41
N TRP A 193 16.04 -5.95 -9.91
CA TRP A 193 15.94 -6.99 -8.86
C TRP A 193 15.30 -6.48 -7.56
N THR A 194 15.64 -5.26 -7.12
CA THR A 194 15.06 -4.68 -5.89
C THR A 194 13.61 -4.27 -6.10
N ILE A 195 13.24 -3.85 -7.32
CA ILE A 195 11.84 -3.61 -7.68
C ILE A 195 11.05 -4.92 -7.59
N VAL A 196 11.58 -6.03 -8.11
CA VAL A 196 10.95 -7.36 -7.97
C VAL A 196 10.81 -7.76 -6.50
N MET A 197 11.86 -7.58 -5.70
CA MET A 197 11.83 -7.87 -4.26
C MET A 197 10.77 -7.05 -3.53
N ALA A 198 10.66 -5.76 -3.82
CA ALA A 198 9.64 -4.89 -3.24
C ALA A 198 8.22 -5.32 -3.65
N ASN A 199 8.00 -5.69 -4.91
CA ASN A 199 6.72 -6.23 -5.35
C ASN A 199 6.38 -7.57 -4.69
N LEU A 200 7.37 -8.44 -4.45
CA LEU A 200 7.15 -9.69 -3.70
C LEU A 200 6.77 -9.42 -2.24
N PHE A 201 7.45 -8.48 -1.57
CA PHE A 201 7.06 -8.06 -0.23
C PHE A 201 5.64 -7.50 -0.19
N ALA A 202 5.25 -6.69 -1.18
CA ALA A 202 3.89 -6.17 -1.31
C ALA A 202 2.85 -7.30 -1.41
N VAL A 203 3.10 -8.31 -2.24
CA VAL A 203 2.19 -9.47 -2.37
C VAL A 203 2.09 -10.22 -1.04
N ILE A 204 3.21 -10.55 -0.40
CA ILE A 204 3.23 -11.32 0.84
C ILE A 204 2.49 -10.59 1.96
N GLN A 205 2.77 -9.29 2.15
CA GLN A 205 2.10 -8.52 3.21
C GLN A 205 0.58 -8.41 2.95
N ILE A 206 0.15 -8.27 1.68
CA ILE A 206 -1.28 -8.13 1.34
C ILE A 206 -2.00 -9.46 1.56
N THR A 207 -1.38 -10.59 1.21
CA THR A 207 -1.95 -11.91 1.49
C THR A 207 -2.21 -12.12 2.98
N GLY A 208 -1.32 -11.60 3.84
CA GLY A 208 -1.51 -11.64 5.30
C GLY A 208 -2.66 -10.79 5.83
N CYS A 209 -3.19 -9.84 5.05
CA CYS A 209 -4.32 -9.01 5.46
C CYS A 209 -5.69 -9.70 5.32
N PHE A 210 -5.78 -10.81 4.60
CA PHE A 210 -7.03 -11.53 4.33
C PHE A 210 -7.28 -12.74 5.25
N GLN A 211 -6.30 -13.10 6.09
CA GLN A 211 -6.43 -14.11 7.14
C GLN A 211 -6.65 -13.44 8.49
#